data_AF-A0A3D0USM9-F1
#
_entry.id   AF-A0A3D0USM9-F1
#
_cell.length_a   1.000
_cell.length_b   1.000
_cell.length_c   1.000
_cell.angle_alpha   90.00
_cell.angle_beta   90.00
_cell.angle_gamma   90.00
#
_symmetry.space_group_name_H-M   'P 1'
#
loop_
_entity.id
_entity.type
_entity.pdbx_description
1 polymer ?
#
loop_
_entity_poly.entity_id
_entity_poly.type
_entity_poly.pdbx_seq_one_letter_code
_entity_poly.pdbx_strand_id
1 'polypeptide(L)'
;MAGVGVAFKVICALLAKSKFEQSKKNQIFNYFLPIVAIGTVADVVPLIYENRIIVKKGLEMINHSRDKIPSSLRGLLDYLNIQQKIETFHIGFVIGPRINAGGRMKSPYDSLYSLLYSGDKQLPYLENMEAINTERKALQDRLFKFAENSIELDKKILISYSEEFHEGIVGIVSGKLTEKYNKPSMVMKVDAERNMATASLR
;
A
#
# COMPACT_ATOMS: atom_id res chain seq x y z
N MET A 1 0.24 6.88 14.25
CA MET A 1 -0.37 7.50 13.04
C MET A 1 0.55 7.20 11.87
N ALA A 2 0.01 6.88 10.68
CA ALA A 2 0.84 6.61 9.49
C ALA A 2 1.53 7.89 8.99
N GLY A 3 2.56 7.77 8.15
CA GLY A 3 3.26 8.92 7.55
C GLY A 3 2.30 9.86 6.79
N VAL A 4 1.33 9.28 6.06
CA VAL A 4 0.28 10.05 5.37
C VAL A 4 -0.60 10.86 6.34
N GLY A 5 -0.83 10.33 7.55
CA GLY A 5 -1.60 11.04 8.58
C GLY A 5 -0.82 12.23 9.13
N VAL A 6 0.50 12.09 9.32
CA VAL A 6 1.38 13.21 9.71
C VAL A 6 1.34 14.30 8.64
N ALA A 7 1.52 13.93 7.37
CA ALA A 7 1.42 14.88 6.25
C ALA A 7 0.05 15.60 6.21
N PHE A 8 -1.03 14.87 6.48
CA PHE A 8 -2.37 15.45 6.57
C PHE A 8 -2.52 16.45 7.71
N LYS A 9 -1.95 16.17 8.88
CA LYS A 9 -1.95 17.10 10.02
C LYS A 9 -1.16 18.37 9.70
N VAL A 10 -0.05 18.26 8.98
CA VAL A 10 0.71 19.42 8.48
C VAL A 10 -0.17 20.26 7.55
N ILE A 11 -0.88 19.64 6.60
CA ILE A 11 -1.85 20.33 5.73
C ILE A 11 -2.91 21.03 6.58
N CYS A 12 -3.48 20.37 7.58
CA CYS A 12 -4.48 20.96 8.47
C CYS A 12 -3.93 22.18 9.23
N ALA A 13 -2.70 22.11 9.73
CA ALA A 13 -2.05 23.23 10.42
C ALA A 13 -1.82 24.42 9.48
N LEU A 14 -1.36 24.16 8.25
CA LEU A 14 -1.19 25.19 7.23
C LEU A 14 -2.52 25.84 6.84
N LEU A 15 -3.59 25.03 6.67
CA LEU A 15 -4.93 25.54 6.41
C LEU A 15 -5.42 26.44 7.55
N ALA A 16 -5.22 26.04 8.81
CA ALA A 16 -5.62 26.83 9.96
C ALA A 16 -4.94 28.22 9.99
N LYS A 17 -3.67 28.30 9.55
CA LYS A 17 -2.90 29.55 9.49
C LYS A 17 -3.09 30.33 8.17
N SER A 18 -3.67 29.72 7.15
CA SER A 18 -3.89 30.35 5.85
C SER A 18 -5.00 31.41 5.89
N LYS A 19 -4.89 32.39 4.98
CA LYS A 19 -5.92 33.42 4.71
C LYS A 19 -7.06 32.93 3.79
N PHE A 20 -7.13 31.63 3.50
CA PHE A 20 -8.19 31.09 2.66
C PHE A 20 -9.56 31.24 3.33
N GLU A 21 -10.58 31.48 2.51
CA GLU A 21 -11.98 31.39 2.95
C GLU A 21 -12.30 29.99 3.46
N GLN A 22 -13.26 29.88 4.40
CA GLN A 22 -13.61 28.61 5.02
C GLN A 22 -14.06 27.56 3.98
N SER A 23 -14.75 27.99 2.93
CA SER A 23 -15.15 27.12 1.80
C SER A 23 -13.95 26.49 1.11
N LYS A 24 -12.89 27.27 0.85
CA LYS A 24 -11.66 26.79 0.22
C LYS A 24 -10.87 25.87 1.15
N LYS A 25 -10.80 26.18 2.44
CA LYS A 25 -10.20 25.31 3.46
C LYS A 25 -10.88 23.94 3.49
N ASN A 26 -12.22 23.93 3.51
CA ASN A 26 -13.01 22.70 3.47
C ASN A 26 -12.78 21.91 2.17
N GLN A 27 -12.68 22.58 1.02
CA GLN A 27 -12.38 21.93 -0.27
C GLN A 27 -11.03 21.19 -0.22
N ILE A 28 -9.98 21.85 0.27
CA ILE A 28 -8.63 21.26 0.36
C ILE A 28 -8.61 20.09 1.36
N PHE A 29 -9.23 20.27 2.54
CA PHE A 29 -9.34 19.20 3.54
C PHE A 29 -10.03 17.95 2.95
N ASN A 30 -11.18 18.15 2.31
CA ASN A 30 -11.97 17.09 1.69
C ASN A 30 -11.22 16.41 0.52
N TYR A 31 -10.40 17.15 -0.22
CA TYR A 31 -9.58 16.59 -1.29
C TYR A 31 -8.59 15.54 -0.77
N PHE A 32 -7.91 15.83 0.36
CA PHE A 32 -6.89 14.93 0.89
C PHE A 32 -7.43 13.81 1.79
N LEU A 33 -8.56 14.02 2.48
CA LEU A 33 -9.13 13.05 3.41
C LEU A 33 -9.24 11.60 2.86
N PRO A 34 -9.75 11.34 1.64
CA PRO A 34 -9.83 9.98 1.11
C PRO A 34 -8.45 9.37 0.81
N ILE A 35 -7.48 10.16 0.36
CA ILE A 35 -6.10 9.71 0.13
C ILE A 35 -5.47 9.27 1.46
N VAL A 36 -5.69 10.06 2.51
CA VAL A 36 -5.14 9.79 3.85
C VAL A 36 -5.79 8.56 4.46
N ALA A 37 -7.10 8.35 4.26
CA ALA A 37 -7.76 7.12 4.65
C ALA A 37 -7.15 5.89 3.95
N ILE A 38 -6.90 5.98 2.64
CA ILE A 38 -6.27 4.90 1.87
C ILE A 38 -4.89 4.57 2.42
N GLY A 39 -4.02 5.58 2.56
CA GLY A 39 -2.66 5.35 3.07
C GLY A 39 -2.65 4.88 4.53
N THR A 40 -3.59 5.33 5.36
CA THR A 40 -3.71 4.87 6.76
C THR A 40 -4.02 3.37 6.82
N VAL A 41 -4.97 2.89 6.02
CA VAL A 41 -5.29 1.45 5.99
C VAL A 41 -4.18 0.64 5.32
N ALA A 42 -3.58 1.16 4.24
CA ALA A 42 -2.50 0.50 3.51
C ALA A 42 -1.22 0.31 4.35
N ASP A 43 -0.98 1.20 5.32
CA ASP A 43 0.15 1.14 6.26
C ASP A 43 -0.15 0.27 7.50
N VAL A 44 -1.32 -0.39 7.53
CA VAL A 44 -1.72 -1.34 8.59
C VAL A 44 -1.64 -0.74 10.00
N VAL A 45 -1.83 0.59 10.13
CA VAL A 45 -1.81 1.22 11.46
C VAL A 45 -3.11 0.94 12.22
N PRO A 46 -3.08 0.83 13.57
CA PRO A 46 -4.27 0.56 14.36
C PRO A 46 -5.39 1.58 14.11
N LEU A 47 -6.60 1.09 13.80
CA LEU A 47 -7.80 1.91 13.55
C LEU A 47 -8.51 2.30 14.84
N ILE A 48 -7.78 3.02 15.69
CA ILE A 48 -8.22 3.59 16.95
C ILE A 48 -8.12 5.12 16.91
N TYR A 49 -8.84 5.81 17.79
CA TYR A 49 -8.80 7.27 17.94
C TYR A 49 -8.94 8.01 16.59
N GLU A 50 -7.98 8.87 16.26
CA GLU A 50 -7.99 9.69 15.04
C GLU A 50 -7.94 8.87 13.76
N ASN A 51 -7.16 7.78 13.71
CA ASN A 51 -7.06 6.92 12.54
C ASN A 51 -8.45 6.34 12.19
N ARG A 52 -9.24 5.97 13.21
CA ARG A 52 -10.60 5.47 13.03
C ARG A 52 -11.51 6.53 12.38
N ILE A 53 -11.42 7.78 12.85
CA ILE A 53 -12.24 8.88 12.34
C ILE A 53 -11.84 9.22 10.90
N ILE A 54 -10.55 9.35 10.62
CA ILE A 54 -10.01 9.63 9.28
C ILE A 54 -10.48 8.56 8.30
N VAL A 55 -10.30 7.27 8.63
CA VAL A 55 -10.68 6.16 7.74
C VAL A 55 -12.19 6.10 7.55
N LYS A 56 -12.99 6.25 8.63
CA LYS A 56 -14.45 6.28 8.52
C LYS A 56 -14.92 7.40 7.59
N LYS A 57 -14.44 8.63 7.78
CA LYS A 57 -14.84 9.78 6.97
C LYS A 57 -14.32 9.72 5.53
N GLY A 58 -13.10 9.25 5.32
CA GLY A 58 -12.58 9.01 3.97
C GLY A 58 -13.37 7.95 3.21
N LEU A 59 -13.75 6.85 3.86
CA LEU A 59 -14.61 5.83 3.25
C LEU A 59 -16.03 6.35 2.99
N GLU A 60 -16.62 7.15 3.88
CA GLU A 60 -17.90 7.82 3.64
C GLU A 60 -17.84 8.69 2.38
N MET A 61 -16.76 9.46 2.20
CA MET A 61 -16.55 10.29 1.00
C MET A 61 -16.37 9.47 -0.27
N ILE A 62 -15.53 8.44 -0.23
CA ILE A 62 -15.28 7.56 -1.38
C ILE A 62 -16.58 6.94 -1.89
N ASN A 63 -17.46 6.50 -0.97
CA ASN A 63 -18.68 5.79 -1.32
C ASN A 63 -19.89 6.70 -1.62
N HIS A 64 -20.01 7.86 -0.96
CA HIS A 64 -21.23 8.69 -1.03
C HIS A 64 -21.00 10.10 -1.60
N SER A 65 -19.76 10.48 -1.93
CA SER A 65 -19.42 11.81 -2.44
C SER A 65 -18.30 11.72 -3.47
N ARG A 66 -18.43 10.77 -4.42
CA ARG A 66 -17.41 10.46 -5.41
C ARG A 66 -17.09 11.67 -6.31
N ASP A 67 -18.04 12.59 -6.50
CA ASP A 67 -17.86 13.88 -7.19
C ASP A 67 -16.88 14.82 -6.47
N LYS A 68 -16.72 14.68 -5.15
CA LYS A 68 -15.90 15.56 -4.29
C LYS A 68 -14.50 15.02 -4.00
N ILE A 69 -14.20 13.76 -4.32
CA ILE A 69 -12.85 13.20 -4.18
C ILE A 69 -11.97 13.61 -5.39
N PRO A 70 -10.63 13.56 -5.26
CA PRO A 70 -9.71 13.85 -6.36
C PRO A 70 -10.06 13.08 -7.64
N SER A 71 -9.99 13.74 -8.79
CA SER A 71 -10.26 13.12 -10.09
C SER A 71 -9.33 11.95 -10.38
N SER A 72 -8.05 12.06 -9.98
CA SER A 72 -7.07 10.98 -10.06
C SER A 72 -7.50 9.77 -9.23
N LEU A 73 -7.89 9.98 -7.97
CA LEU A 73 -8.39 8.88 -7.14
C LEU A 73 -9.66 8.25 -7.73
N ARG A 74 -10.57 9.06 -8.28
CA ARG A 74 -11.76 8.53 -8.96
C ARG A 74 -11.38 7.64 -10.14
N GLY A 75 -10.48 8.10 -11.01
CA GLY A 75 -10.01 7.33 -12.17
C GLY A 75 -9.33 6.01 -11.77
N LEU A 76 -8.57 6.01 -10.66
CA LEU A 76 -8.03 4.76 -10.10
C LEU A 76 -9.15 3.81 -9.66
N LEU A 77 -10.15 4.30 -8.93
CA LEU A 77 -11.26 3.48 -8.47
C LEU A 77 -12.14 2.97 -9.63
N ASP A 78 -12.30 3.77 -10.68
CA ASP A 78 -12.99 3.39 -11.91
C ASP A 78 -12.22 2.30 -12.65
N TYR A 79 -10.90 2.45 -12.80
CA TYR A 79 -10.01 1.47 -13.42
C TYR A 79 -10.03 0.12 -12.70
N LEU A 80 -10.04 0.14 -11.36
CA LEU A 80 -10.14 -1.09 -10.55
C LEU A 80 -11.52 -1.74 -10.61
N ASN A 81 -12.52 -1.05 -11.17
CA ASN A 81 -13.87 -1.54 -11.42
C ASN A 81 -14.52 -2.24 -10.20
N ILE A 82 -14.32 -1.69 -9.00
CA ILE A 82 -14.89 -2.24 -7.76
C ILE A 82 -16.38 -1.87 -7.72
N GLN A 83 -17.25 -2.86 -7.99
CA GLN A 83 -18.70 -2.68 -8.07
C GLN A 83 -19.39 -2.54 -6.71
N GLN A 84 -18.77 -3.06 -5.66
CA GLN A 84 -19.28 -3.02 -4.30
C GLN A 84 -18.82 -1.78 -3.54
N LYS A 85 -19.45 -1.54 -2.38
CA LYS A 85 -19.01 -0.51 -1.44
C LYS A 85 -17.54 -0.75 -1.08
N ILE A 86 -16.74 0.31 -1.17
CA ILE A 86 -15.33 0.27 -0.76
C ILE A 86 -15.26 0.24 0.76
N GLU A 87 -14.46 -0.69 1.25
CA GLU A 87 -14.26 -0.97 2.67
C GLU A 87 -12.76 -1.07 2.96
N THR A 88 -12.39 -1.16 4.23
CA THR A 88 -10.98 -1.35 4.63
C THR A 88 -10.35 -2.57 3.98
N PHE A 89 -11.12 -3.63 3.73
CA PHE A 89 -10.67 -4.81 2.97
C PHE A 89 -10.18 -4.43 1.57
N HIS A 90 -10.98 -3.69 0.80
CA HIS A 90 -10.62 -3.24 -0.55
C HIS A 90 -9.36 -2.39 -0.53
N ILE A 91 -9.22 -1.52 0.47
CA ILE A 91 -8.01 -0.72 0.61
C ILE A 91 -6.79 -1.61 0.91
N GLY A 92 -6.88 -2.48 1.91
CA GLY A 92 -5.74 -3.30 2.37
C GLY A 92 -5.32 -4.38 1.37
N PHE A 93 -6.26 -4.93 0.60
CA PHE A 93 -6.00 -6.11 -0.24
C PHE A 93 -6.12 -5.86 -1.75
N VAL A 94 -6.72 -4.75 -2.17
CA VAL A 94 -6.90 -4.43 -3.60
C VAL A 94 -6.12 -3.18 -3.99
N ILE A 95 -6.33 -2.06 -3.30
CA ILE A 95 -5.76 -0.75 -3.65
C ILE A 95 -4.31 -0.62 -3.16
N GLY A 96 -4.09 -0.84 -1.86
CA GLY A 96 -2.78 -0.74 -1.21
C GLY A 96 -1.70 -1.60 -1.88
N PRO A 97 -1.94 -2.88 -2.17
CA PRO A 97 -0.94 -3.73 -2.82
C PRO A 97 -0.49 -3.23 -4.20
N ARG A 98 -1.36 -2.54 -4.94
CA ARG A 98 -1.03 -1.96 -6.26
C ARG A 98 -0.17 -0.72 -6.13
N ILE A 99 -0.56 0.20 -5.25
CA ILE A 99 0.23 1.40 -4.95
C ILE A 99 1.62 1.01 -4.41
N ASN A 100 1.69 -0.02 -3.59
CA ASN A 100 2.94 -0.49 -3.00
C ASN A 100 3.79 -1.36 -3.95
N ALA A 101 3.26 -1.80 -5.10
CA ALA A 101 3.97 -2.69 -5.99
C ALA A 101 5.16 -2.00 -6.67
N GLY A 102 5.00 -0.73 -7.08
CA GLY A 102 6.05 0.06 -7.73
C GLY A 102 7.31 0.16 -6.88
N GLY A 103 7.17 0.53 -5.60
CA GLY A 103 8.31 0.65 -4.68
C GLY A 103 8.96 -0.70 -4.28
N ARG A 104 8.31 -1.84 -4.54
CA ARG A 104 8.86 -3.18 -4.24
C ARG A 104 9.58 -3.82 -5.41
N MET A 105 9.15 -3.53 -6.64
CA MET A 105 9.62 -4.22 -7.84
C MET A 105 10.47 -3.34 -8.74
N LYS A 106 10.11 -2.06 -8.88
CA LYS A 106 10.70 -1.14 -9.85
C LYS A 106 10.80 0.25 -9.24
N SER A 107 10.02 1.18 -9.77
CA SER A 107 9.99 2.59 -9.39
C SER A 107 8.65 2.94 -8.73
N PRO A 108 8.64 3.74 -7.65
CA PRO A 108 7.40 4.22 -7.04
C PRO A 108 6.70 5.29 -7.88
N TYR A 109 7.33 5.81 -8.94
CA TYR A 109 6.83 6.96 -9.69
C TYR A 109 5.53 6.66 -10.45
N ASP A 110 5.31 5.46 -10.99
CA ASP A 110 4.04 5.13 -11.66
C ASP A 110 2.86 5.22 -10.69
N SER A 111 3.04 4.70 -9.46
CA SER A 111 2.03 4.81 -8.40
C SER A 111 1.80 6.25 -7.94
N LEU A 112 2.85 7.09 -7.94
CA LEU A 112 2.71 8.51 -7.66
C LEU A 112 1.93 9.21 -8.78
N TYR A 113 2.33 9.00 -10.03
CA TYR A 113 1.72 9.64 -11.19
C TYR A 113 0.27 9.19 -11.42
N SER A 114 -0.07 7.95 -11.08
CA SER A 114 -1.46 7.49 -11.08
C SER A 114 -2.33 8.20 -10.04
N LEU A 115 -1.75 8.82 -9.00
CA LEU A 115 -2.47 9.64 -8.02
C LEU A 115 -2.39 11.15 -8.30
N LEU A 116 -1.51 11.60 -9.20
CA LEU A 116 -1.35 13.02 -9.58
C LEU A 116 -2.07 13.37 -10.89
N TYR A 117 -2.06 12.49 -11.88
CA TYR A 117 -2.74 12.71 -13.16
C TYR A 117 -4.18 12.16 -13.15
N SER A 118 -5.02 12.70 -14.03
CA SER A 118 -6.41 12.26 -14.21
C SER A 118 -6.82 12.25 -15.68
N GLY A 119 -7.88 11.51 -16.00
CA GLY A 119 -8.33 11.34 -17.39
C GLY A 119 -7.34 10.52 -18.22
N ASP A 120 -7.25 10.78 -19.52
CA ASP A 120 -6.42 9.99 -20.44
C ASP A 120 -4.94 9.96 -20.07
N LYS A 121 -4.43 11.04 -19.47
CA LYS A 121 -3.04 11.12 -18.98
C LYS A 121 -2.73 10.14 -17.84
N GLN A 122 -3.76 9.68 -17.13
CA GLN A 122 -3.60 8.77 -15.99
C GLN A 122 -3.45 7.31 -16.44
N LEU A 123 -4.09 6.93 -17.55
CA LEU A 123 -4.25 5.53 -17.95
C LEU A 123 -2.93 4.76 -18.08
N PRO A 124 -1.87 5.29 -18.72
CA PRO A 124 -0.60 4.55 -18.85
C PRO A 124 0.02 4.20 -17.49
N TYR A 125 -0.11 5.08 -16.50
CA TYR A 125 0.42 4.84 -15.16
C TYR A 125 -0.40 3.80 -14.39
N LEU A 126 -1.73 3.74 -14.62
CA LEU A 126 -2.59 2.72 -14.04
C LEU A 126 -2.28 1.33 -14.61
N GLU A 127 -2.11 1.24 -15.94
CA GLU A 127 -1.75 -0.01 -16.63
C GLU A 127 -0.38 -0.52 -16.19
N ASN A 128 0.62 0.35 -16.12
CA ASN A 128 1.95 -0.01 -15.62
C ASN A 128 1.89 -0.47 -14.17
N MET A 129 1.15 0.24 -13.30
CA MET A 129 0.97 -0.16 -11.91
C MET A 129 0.32 -1.55 -11.79
N GLU A 130 -0.67 -1.87 -12.63
CA GLU A 130 -1.31 -3.19 -12.65
C GLU A 130 -0.36 -4.29 -13.13
N ALA A 131 0.41 -4.02 -14.20
CA ALA A 131 1.40 -4.96 -14.71
C ALA A 131 2.45 -5.28 -13.64
N ILE A 132 2.97 -4.27 -12.95
CA ILE A 132 3.94 -4.44 -11.86
C ILE A 132 3.34 -5.23 -10.69
N ASN A 133 2.08 -4.94 -10.31
CA ASN A 133 1.41 -5.70 -9.24
C ASN A 133 1.20 -7.17 -9.63
N THR A 134 0.91 -7.46 -10.90
CA THR A 134 0.75 -8.82 -11.41
C THR A 134 2.07 -9.58 -11.39
N GLU A 135 3.15 -8.97 -11.87
CA GLU A 135 4.52 -9.50 -11.81
C GLU A 135 4.94 -9.78 -10.36
N ARG A 136 4.69 -8.82 -9.46
CA ARG A 136 4.95 -8.94 -8.01
C ARG A 136 4.23 -10.13 -7.40
N LYS A 137 2.93 -10.35 -7.73
CA LYS A 137 2.14 -11.47 -7.21
C LYS A 137 2.70 -12.82 -7.68
N ALA A 138 3.00 -12.94 -8.98
CA ALA A 138 3.56 -14.16 -9.54
C ALA A 138 4.92 -14.51 -8.89
N LEU A 139 5.80 -13.50 -8.74
CA LEU A 139 7.09 -13.68 -8.08
C LEU A 139 6.93 -14.05 -6.60
N GLN A 140 6.05 -13.36 -5.88
CA GLN A 140 5.73 -13.67 -4.48
C GLN A 140 5.27 -15.11 -4.30
N ASP A 141 4.37 -15.61 -5.14
CA ASP A 141 3.83 -16.96 -5.00
C ASP A 141 4.86 -18.04 -5.36
N ARG A 142 5.73 -17.77 -6.34
CA ARG A 142 6.89 -18.62 -6.64
C ARG A 142 7.84 -18.70 -5.45
N LEU A 143 8.26 -17.54 -4.93
CA LEU A 143 9.22 -17.46 -3.82
C LEU A 143 8.65 -17.98 -2.51
N PHE A 144 7.34 -17.87 -2.30
CA PHE A 144 6.67 -18.48 -1.16
C PHE A 144 6.74 -20.00 -1.21
N LYS A 145 6.43 -20.63 -2.36
CA LYS A 145 6.56 -22.09 -2.53
C LYS A 145 8.01 -22.56 -2.36
N PHE A 146 8.96 -21.81 -2.91
CA PHE A 146 10.39 -22.08 -2.71
C PHE A 146 10.75 -22.04 -1.22
N ALA A 147 10.35 -20.98 -0.51
CA ALA A 147 10.63 -20.84 0.91
C ALA A 147 10.00 -21.99 1.72
N GLU A 148 8.74 -22.33 1.43
CA GLU A 148 8.01 -23.41 2.08
C GLU A 148 8.73 -24.78 1.97
N ASN A 149 9.35 -25.06 0.82
CA ASN A 149 10.10 -26.30 0.60
C ASN A 149 11.49 -26.30 1.27
N SER A 150 11.99 -25.14 1.68
CA SER A 150 13.34 -24.98 2.25
C SER A 150 13.37 -24.87 3.78
N ILE A 151 12.21 -24.68 4.42
CA ILE A 151 12.13 -24.46 5.87
C ILE A 151 12.05 -25.79 6.64
N GLU A 152 12.65 -25.79 7.84
CA GLU A 152 12.55 -26.88 8.80
C GLU A 152 11.40 -26.65 9.79
N LEU A 153 10.32 -27.42 9.66
CA LEU A 153 9.09 -27.22 10.45
C LEU A 153 9.22 -27.62 11.93
N ASP A 154 10.21 -28.41 12.31
CA ASP A 154 10.51 -28.76 13.70
C ASP A 154 11.12 -27.58 14.49
N LYS A 155 11.70 -26.59 13.79
CA LYS A 155 12.33 -25.43 14.40
C LYS A 155 11.31 -24.45 14.98
N LYS A 156 11.75 -23.67 15.97
CA LYS A 156 10.95 -22.60 16.61
C LYS A 156 10.84 -21.35 15.72
N ILE A 157 11.87 -21.11 14.90
CA ILE A 157 11.94 -20.00 13.95
C ILE A 157 12.14 -20.63 12.58
N LEU A 158 11.30 -20.23 11.61
CA LEU A 158 11.40 -20.69 10.24
C LEU A 158 12.39 -19.80 9.49
N ILE A 159 13.43 -20.38 8.90
CA ILE A 159 14.46 -19.60 8.21
C ILE A 159 14.58 -20.10 6.78
N SER A 160 14.54 -19.19 5.81
CA SER A 160 14.80 -19.48 4.40
C SER A 160 15.70 -18.40 3.80
N TYR A 161 16.70 -18.80 3.03
CA TYR A 161 17.63 -17.88 2.39
C TYR A 161 18.07 -18.42 1.04
N SER A 162 18.27 -17.53 0.08
CA SER A 162 18.66 -17.84 -1.29
C SER A 162 19.01 -16.57 -2.05
N GLU A 163 19.81 -16.69 -3.10
CA GLU A 163 20.02 -15.63 -4.09
C GLU A 163 18.78 -15.39 -4.95
N GLU A 164 17.87 -16.37 -5.05
CA GLU A 164 16.63 -16.25 -5.82
C GLU A 164 15.61 -15.27 -5.20
N PHE A 165 15.76 -14.96 -3.92
CA PHE A 165 14.85 -14.03 -3.25
C PHE A 165 15.02 -12.59 -3.77
N HIS A 166 13.91 -11.86 -3.78
CA HIS A 166 13.90 -10.45 -4.16
C HIS A 166 13.72 -9.57 -2.93
N GLU A 167 14.56 -8.54 -2.77
CA GLU A 167 14.61 -7.66 -1.60
C GLU A 167 13.26 -6.99 -1.28
N GLY A 168 12.50 -6.58 -2.30
CA GLY A 168 11.14 -6.03 -2.12
C GLY A 168 10.05 -7.04 -1.74
N ILE A 169 10.36 -8.34 -1.76
CA ILE A 169 9.41 -9.44 -1.58
C ILE A 169 9.66 -10.26 -0.31
N VAL A 170 10.90 -10.31 0.20
CA VAL A 170 11.27 -11.14 1.38
C VAL A 170 10.34 -10.90 2.58
N GLY A 171 9.94 -9.66 2.84
CA GLY A 171 9.02 -9.33 3.93
C GLY A 171 7.59 -9.85 3.74
N ILE A 172 7.12 -9.99 2.50
CA ILE A 172 5.80 -10.59 2.22
C ILE A 172 5.86 -12.11 2.40
N VAL A 173 6.92 -12.74 1.90
CA VAL A 173 7.11 -14.19 2.02
C VAL A 173 7.24 -14.59 3.48
N SER A 174 8.07 -13.88 4.25
CA SER A 174 8.19 -14.06 5.69
C SER A 174 6.83 -13.89 6.39
N GLY A 175 6.09 -12.81 6.11
CA GLY A 175 4.76 -12.62 6.69
C GLY A 175 3.80 -13.80 6.43
N LYS A 176 3.77 -14.30 5.19
CA LYS A 176 2.94 -15.47 4.83
C LYS A 176 3.37 -16.75 5.54
N LEU A 177 4.67 -16.98 5.74
CA LEU A 177 5.15 -18.14 6.50
C LEU A 177 4.72 -18.03 7.97
N THR A 178 4.87 -16.84 8.56
CA THR A 178 4.44 -16.57 9.94
C THR A 178 2.95 -16.79 10.12
N GLU A 179 2.12 -16.29 9.19
CA GLU A 179 0.67 -16.50 9.21
C GLU A 179 0.27 -17.98 9.03
N LYS A 180 0.90 -18.70 8.10
CA LYS A 180 0.55 -20.09 7.79
C LYS A 180 0.92 -21.07 8.90
N TYR A 181 2.11 -20.91 9.49
CA TYR A 181 2.65 -21.85 10.47
C TYR A 181 2.55 -21.38 11.92
N ASN A 182 2.10 -20.14 12.15
CA ASN A 182 2.01 -19.50 13.46
C ASN A 182 3.34 -19.55 14.23
N LYS A 183 4.45 -19.29 13.52
CA LYS A 183 5.82 -19.28 14.03
C LYS A 183 6.57 -18.06 13.50
N PRO A 184 7.46 -17.42 14.28
CA PRO A 184 8.35 -16.39 13.75
C PRO A 184 9.11 -16.90 12.52
N SER A 185 9.26 -16.06 11.51
CA SER A 185 9.96 -16.43 10.28
C SER A 185 10.95 -15.37 9.82
N MET A 186 12.04 -15.81 9.20
CA MET A 186 13.06 -14.98 8.60
C MET A 186 13.31 -15.42 7.16
N VAL A 187 13.20 -14.48 6.22
CA VAL A 187 13.51 -14.71 4.80
C VAL A 187 14.60 -13.76 4.35
N MET A 188 15.63 -14.27 3.67
CA MET A 188 16.83 -13.50 3.33
C MET A 188 17.20 -13.61 1.86
N LYS A 189 17.37 -12.47 1.19
CA LYS A 189 18.06 -12.38 -0.10
C LYS A 189 19.55 -12.35 0.15
N VAL A 190 20.27 -13.34 -0.34
CA VAL A 190 21.73 -13.42 -0.27
C VAL A 190 22.33 -12.76 -1.51
N ASP A 191 23.40 -11.99 -1.31
CA ASP A 191 24.20 -11.38 -2.36
C ASP A 191 25.66 -11.84 -2.16
N ALA A 192 26.01 -12.96 -2.81
CA ALA A 192 27.32 -13.58 -2.62
C ALA A 192 28.47 -12.70 -3.15
N GLU A 193 28.24 -11.96 -4.24
CA GLU A 193 29.23 -11.03 -4.81
C GLU A 193 29.59 -9.91 -3.83
N ARG A 194 28.58 -9.36 -3.14
CA ARG A 194 28.79 -8.31 -2.14
C ARG A 194 29.08 -8.83 -0.74
N ASN A 195 29.02 -10.15 -0.53
CA ASN A 195 29.08 -10.78 0.78
C ASN A 195 28.08 -10.15 1.78
N MET A 196 26.85 -9.90 1.32
CA MET A 196 25.79 -9.24 2.10
C MET A 196 24.47 -10.02 2.00
N ALA A 197 23.58 -9.83 2.96
CA ALA A 197 22.22 -10.34 2.89
C ALA A 197 21.21 -9.31 3.37
N THR A 198 20.07 -9.23 2.69
CA THR A 198 18.93 -8.40 3.10
C THR A 198 17.84 -9.32 3.63
N ALA A 199 17.51 -9.16 4.91
CA ALA A 199 16.57 -10.01 5.62
C ALA A 199 15.27 -9.28 5.99
N SER A 200 14.17 -10.03 6.08
CA SER A 200 12.97 -9.61 6.79
C SER A 200 12.55 -10.66 7.79
N LEU A 201 12.26 -10.19 9.01
CA LEU A 201 11.74 -10.98 10.12
C LEU A 201 10.27 -10.59 10.37
N ARG A 202 9.41 -11.57 10.61
CA ARG A 202 7.99 -11.39 10.94
C ARG A 202 7.56 -12.32 12.06
#